data_AF-A0A822LCW0-F1
#
_entry.id   AF-A0A822LCW0-F1
#
_cell.length_a   1.000
_cell.length_b   1.000
_cell.length_c   1.000
_cell.angle_alpha   90.00
_cell.angle_beta   90.00
_cell.angle_gamma   90.00
#
_symmetry.space_group_name_H-M   'P 1'
#
loop_
_entity.id
_entity.type
_entity.pdbx_description
1 polymer ?
#
loop_
_entity_poly.entity_id
_entity_poly.type
_entity_poly.pdbx_seq_one_letter_code
_entity_poly.pdbx_strand_id
1 'polypeptide(L)' 'MNLKLDLAALEKQYQMTSKEFYQQFSRGILGDESDFIVWSGLYEMLLQNEANLQELK' A
#
# COMPACT_ATOMS: atom_id res chain seq x y z
N MET A 1 10.17 10.96 -2.64
CA MET A 1 9.49 9.67 -2.84
C MET A 1 8.07 9.95 -3.26
N ASN A 2 7.58 9.28 -4.31
CA ASN A 2 6.23 9.50 -4.83
C ASN A 2 5.46 8.21 -4.58
N LEU A 3 4.75 8.16 -3.44
CA LEU A 3 4.09 6.95 -2.92
C LEU A 3 3.29 6.21 -4.00
N LYS A 4 2.59 6.95 -4.88
CA LYS A 4 1.80 6.38 -5.98
C LYS A 4 2.66 5.67 -7.03
N LEU A 5 3.86 6.17 -7.33
CA LEU A 5 4.78 5.51 -8.28
C LEU A 5 5.40 4.25 -7.67
N ASP A 6 5.79 4.31 -6.40
CA ASP A 6 6.34 3.15 -5.68
C ASP A 6 5.29 2.03 -5.58
N LEU A 7 4.04 2.38 -5.23
CA LEU A 7 2.91 1.45 -5.23
C LEU A 7 2.63 0.88 -6.63
N ALA A 8 2.61 1.70 -7.68
CA ALA A 8 2.36 1.23 -9.04
C ALA A 8 3.42 0.24 -9.55
N ALA A 9 4.68 0.39 -9.12
CA ALA A 9 5.74 -0.55 -9.44
C ALA A 9 5.48 -1.92 -8.79
N LEU A 10 5.11 -1.93 -7.50
CA LEU A 10 4.76 -3.14 -6.76
C LEU A 10 3.50 -3.81 -7.34
N GLU A 11 2.48 -3.01 -7.65
CA GLU A 11 1.24 -3.51 -8.26
C GLU A 11 1.49 -4.23 -9.58
N LYS A 12 2.41 -3.69 -10.39
CA LYS A 12 2.82 -4.31 -11.65
C LYS A 12 3.69 -5.54 -11.44
N GLN A 13 4.60 -5.51 -10.46
CA GLN A 13 5.51 -6.61 -10.14
C GLN A 13 4.74 -7.84 -9.64
N TYR A 14 3.79 -7.64 -8.74
CA TYR A 14 2.98 -8.71 -8.14
C TYR A 14 1.64 -8.94 -8.86
N GLN A 15 1.37 -8.18 -9.93
CA GLN A 15 0.10 -8.19 -10.68
C GLN A 15 -1.14 -8.11 -9.79
N MET A 16 -1.06 -7.33 -8.70
CA MET A 16 -2.06 -7.25 -7.65
C MET A 16 -2.23 -5.80 -7.24
N THR A 17 -3.46 -5.35 -7.05
CA THR A 17 -3.67 -3.97 -6.60
C THR A 17 -3.23 -3.79 -5.15
N SER A 18 -2.75 -2.60 -4.80
CA SER A 18 -2.31 -2.27 -3.42
C SER A 18 -3.43 -2.48 -2.41
N LYS A 19 -4.68 -2.27 -2.84
CA LYS A 19 -5.88 -2.53 -2.05
C LYS A 19 -6.06 -4.03 -1.76
N GLU A 20 -5.97 -4.88 -2.77
CA GLU A 20 -6.08 -6.34 -2.61
C GLU A 20 -4.91 -6.89 -1.78
N PHE A 21 -3.70 -6.42 -2.06
CA PHE A 21 -2.51 -6.71 -1.28
C PHE A 21 -2.75 -6.38 0.20
N TYR A 22 -3.18 -5.15 0.49
CA TYR A 22 -3.39 -4.70 1.87
C TYR A 22 -4.49 -5.50 2.59
N GLN A 23 -5.56 -5.89 1.89
CA GLN A 23 -6.60 -6.76 2.46
C GLN A 23 -6.06 -8.15 2.82
N GLN A 24 -5.20 -8.73 1.99
CA GLN A 24 -4.59 -10.03 2.26
C GLN A 24 -3.52 -9.95 3.33
N PHE A 25 -2.72 -8.88 3.35
CA PHE A 25 -1.68 -8.62 4.33
C PHE A 25 -2.28 -8.40 5.72
N SER A 26 -3.33 -7.56 5.81
CA SER A 26 -4.07 -7.32 7.06
C SER A 26 -4.74 -8.59 7.62
N ARG A 27 -5.04 -9.58 6.76
CA ARG A 27 -5.57 -10.89 7.18
C ARG A 27 -4.47 -11.89 7.59
N GLY A 28 -3.19 -11.52 7.48
CA GLY A 28 -2.06 -12.42 7.70
C GLY A 28 -1.95 -13.54 6.67
N ILE A 29 -2.50 -13.33 5.46
CA ILE A 29 -2.43 -14.31 4.36
C ILE A 29 -1.10 -14.18 3.60
N LEU A 30 -0.60 -12.96 3.49
CA LEU A 30 0.69 -12.69 2.85
C LEU A 30 1.84 -12.92 3.83
N GLY A 31 2.96 -13.40 3.30
CA GLY A 31 4.13 -13.73 4.10
C GLY A 31 4.84 -12.49 4.66
N ASP A 32 5.92 -12.74 5.39
CA ASP A 32 6.81 -11.71 5.96
C ASP A 32 7.91 -11.28 4.96
N GLU A 33 7.57 -11.17 3.68
CA GLU A 33 8.51 -10.64 2.69
C GLU A 33 8.76 -9.16 3.01
N SER A 34 10.02 -8.73 2.98
CA SER A 34 10.38 -7.35 3.24
C SER A 34 9.67 -6.38 2.28
N ASP A 35 9.45 -6.80 1.03
CA ASP A 35 8.68 -6.05 0.04
C ASP A 35 7.23 -5.83 0.49
N PHE A 36 6.59 -6.80 1.14
CA PHE A 36 5.23 -6.68 1.64
C PHE A 36 5.14 -5.72 2.83
N ILE A 37 6.11 -5.75 3.73
CA ILE A 37 6.18 -4.79 4.86
C ILE A 37 6.35 -3.36 4.33
N VAL A 38 7.18 -3.18 3.31
CA VAL A 38 7.37 -1.87 2.65
C VAL A 38 6.09 -1.45 1.93
N TRP A 39 5.45 -2.36 1.18
CA TRP A 39 4.23 -2.09 0.44
C TRP A 39 3.08 -1.68 1.37
N SER A 40 2.90 -2.38 2.49
CA SER A 40 1.84 -2.03 3.46
C SER A 40 2.06 -0.63 4.03
N GLY A 41 3.30 -0.30 4.41
CA GLY A 41 3.63 1.04 4.92
C GLY A 41 3.41 2.15 3.88
N LEU A 42 3.79 1.92 2.62
CA LEU A 42 3.56 2.87 1.52
C LEU A 42 2.06 3.12 1.30
N TYR A 43 1.24 2.07 1.36
CA TYR A 43 -0.19 2.16 1.17
C TYR A 43 -0.88 2.84 2.35
N GLU A 44 -0.48 2.54 3.59
CA GLU A 44 -0.98 3.23 4.78
C GLU A 44 -0.67 4.73 4.75
N MET A 45 0.56 5.11 4.38
CA MET A 45 0.93 6.52 4.23
C MET A 45 0.10 7.23 3.16
N LEU A 46 -0.22 6.54 2.06
CA LEU A 46 -1.10 7.09 1.02
C LEU A 46 -2.50 7.35 1.58
N LEU A 47 -3.10 6.38 2.26
CA LEU A 47 -4.43 6.51 2.86
C LEU A 47 -4.48 7.63 3.90
N GLN A 48 -3.46 7.75 4.75
CA GLN A 48 -3.35 8.85 5.71
C GLN A 48 -3.22 10.20 5.02
N ASN A 49 -2.45 10.29 3.94
CA ASN A 49 -2.33 11.53 3.16
C ASN A 49 -3.69 11.93 2.56
N GLU A 50 -4.43 10.97 2.00
CA GLU A 50 -5.75 11.22 1.43
C GLU A 50 -6.79 11.57 2.51
N ALA A 51 -6.76 10.91 3.66
CA ALA A 51 -7.62 11.21 4.80
C ALA A 51 -7.36 12.62 5.36
N ASN A 52 -6.09 13.00 5.58
CA ASN A 52 -5.71 14.33 6.05
C ASN A 52 -6.14 15.43 5.08
N LEU A 53 -6.12 15.16 3.76
CA LEU A 53 -6.62 16.08 2.74
C LEU A 53 -8.15 16.20 2.77
N GLN A 54 -8.87 15.17 3.21
CA GLN A 54 -10.33 15.22 3.37
C GLN A 54 -10.75 15.94 4.65
N GLU A 55 -10.00 15.83 5.75
CA GLU A 55 -10.31 16.51 7.01
C GLU A 55 -10.11 18.04 6.97
N LEU A 56 -9.42 18.56 5.94
CA LEU A 56 -9.20 19.99 5.74
C LEU A 56 -10.26 20.69 4.87
N LYS A 57 -11.39 20.03 4.55
CA LYS A 57 -12.52 20.59 3.78
C LYS A 57 -13.74 20.83 4.65
#